data_AF-A0A4P1R3J3-F1
#
_entry.id   AF-A0A4P1R3J3-F1
#
_cell.length_a   1.000
_cell.length_b   1.000
_cell.length_c   1.000
_cell.angle_alpha   90.00
_cell.angle_beta   90.00
_cell.angle_gamma   90.00
#
_symmetry.space_group_name_H-M   'P 1'
#
loop_
_entity.id
_entity.type
_entity.pdbx_description
1 polymer ?
#
loop_
_entity_poly.entity_id
_entity_poly.type
_entity_poly.pdbx_seq_one_letter_code
_entity_poly.pdbx_strand_id
1 'polypeptide(L)' 'MVVTYRDWHDMLPFALHGYQISVRTSTGATPHSLVYGMEAVLPIEVKISSLKVLAGAELEEAK' A
#
# COMPACT_ATOMS: atom_id res chain seq x y z
N MET A 1 20.49 6.89 -0.82
CA MET A 1 19.90 8.21 -0.56
C MET A 1 19.83 8.38 0.95
N VAL A 2 20.51 9.38 1.50
CA VAL A 2 20.43 9.68 2.95
C VAL A 2 19.25 10.61 3.13
N VAL A 3 18.25 10.16 3.90
CA VAL A 3 17.08 10.99 4.21
C VAL A 3 17.43 11.86 5.40
N THR A 4 17.31 13.18 5.25
CA THR A 4 17.64 14.16 6.29
C THR A 4 16.38 14.84 6.81
N TYR A 5 16.48 15.54 7.94
CA TYR A 5 15.37 16.32 8.49
C TYR A 5 14.81 17.37 7.51
N ARG A 6 15.62 17.84 6.56
CA ARG A 6 15.18 18.82 5.55
C ARG A 6 14.22 18.23 4.52
N ASP A 7 14.22 16.90 4.38
CA ASP A 7 13.44 16.15 3.40
C ASP A 7 12.11 15.67 4.01
N TRP A 8 11.69 16.24 5.16
CA TRP A 8 10.47 15.83 5.87
C TRP A 8 9.21 15.88 4.98
N HIS A 9 9.16 16.84 4.06
CA HIS A 9 8.06 17.02 3.12
C HIS A 9 7.99 15.89 2.09
N ASP A 10 9.14 15.39 1.64
CA ASP A 10 9.23 14.22 0.76
C ASP A 10 8.89 12.92 1.51
N MET A 11 9.15 12.85 2.82
CA MET A 11 8.78 11.71 3.67
C MET A 11 7.31 11.71 4.09
N LEU A 12 6.67 12.88 4.13
CA LEU A 12 5.33 13.07 4.69
C LEU A 12 4.28 12.12 4.06
N PRO A 13 4.23 11.93 2.72
CA PRO A 13 3.28 10.99 2.12
C PRO A 13 3.48 9.54 2.59
N PHE A 14 4.73 9.13 2.79
CA PHE A 14 5.07 7.78 3.27
C PHE A 14 4.68 7.58 4.73
N ALA A 15 4.96 8.57 5.58
CA ALA A 15 4.59 8.53 6.99
C ALA A 15 3.06 8.50 7.16
N LEU A 16 2.33 9.31 6.38
CA LEU A 16 0.87 9.33 6.39
C LEU A 16 0.29 8.00 5.92
N HIS A 17 0.85 7.44 4.84
CA HIS A 17 0.41 6.14 4.34
C HIS A 17 0.65 5.03 5.39
N GLY A 18 1.84 4.98 5.99
CA GLY A 18 2.15 4.06 7.08
C GLY A 18 1.21 4.22 8.27
N TYR A 19 0.81 5.45 8.60
CA TYR A 19 -0.17 5.71 9.64
C TYR A 19 -1.56 5.13 9.28
N GLN A 20 -2.01 5.29 8.04
CA GLN A 20 -3.34 4.88 7.57
C GLN A 20 -3.52 3.36 7.52
N ILE A 21 -2.47 2.61 7.23
CA ILE A 21 -2.49 1.15 7.08
C ILE A 21 -2.09 0.39 8.35
N SER A 22 -1.63 1.09 9.39
CA SER A 22 -1.19 0.47 10.64
C SER A 22 -2.34 0.30 11.61
N VAL A 23 -2.47 -0.90 12.19
CA VAL A 23 -3.51 -1.22 13.17
C VAL A 23 -3.27 -0.41 14.45
N ARG A 24 -4.31 0.29 14.91
CA ARG A 24 -4.26 1.08 16.15
C ARG A 24 -4.62 0.21 17.34
N THR A 25 -3.80 0.22 18.38
CA THR A 25 -4.06 -0.52 19.63
C THR A 25 -5.35 -0.09 20.32
N SER A 26 -5.76 1.17 20.16
CA SER A 26 -7.00 1.72 20.71
C SER A 26 -8.26 1.15 20.08
N THR A 27 -8.21 0.79 18.80
CA THR A 27 -9.41 0.48 18.00
C THR A 27 -9.36 -0.92 17.39
N GLY A 28 -8.19 -1.57 17.41
CA GLY A 28 -7.97 -2.87 16.78
C GLY A 28 -8.05 -2.85 15.25
N ALA A 29 -8.24 -1.68 14.65
CA ALA A 29 -8.43 -1.49 13.21
C ALA A 29 -7.46 -0.45 12.67
N THR A 30 -7.24 -0.47 11.36
CA THR A 30 -6.48 0.56 10.65
C THR A 30 -7.34 1.82 10.48
N PRO A 31 -6.76 3.03 10.55
CA PRO A 31 -7.50 4.26 10.31
C PRO A 31 -8.20 4.27 8.93
N HIS A 32 -7.60 3.66 7.92
CA HIS A 32 -8.21 3.54 6.59
C HIS A 32 -9.49 2.68 6.63
N SER A 33 -9.45 1.53 7.30
CA SER A 33 -10.61 0.64 7.45
C SER A 33 -11.78 1.32 8.17
N LEU A 34 -11.51 2.19 9.13
CA LEU A 34 -12.55 2.96 9.81
C LEU A 34 -13.21 4.01 8.92
N VAL A 35 -12.48 4.61 7.97
CA VAL A 35 -13.01 5.66 7.09
C VAL A 35 -13.76 5.06 5.90
N TYR A 36 -13.23 4.00 5.30
CA TYR A 36 -13.75 3.44 4.05
C TYR A 36 -14.49 2.11 4.22
N GLY A 37 -14.48 1.52 5.43
CA GLY A 37 -15.11 0.24 5.72
C GLY A 37 -14.39 -0.98 5.13
N MET A 38 -13.15 -0.82 4.66
CA MET A 38 -12.34 -1.88 4.06
C MET A 38 -10.87 -1.72 4.43
N GLU A 39 -10.18 -2.84 4.63
CA GLU A 39 -8.73 -2.85 4.83
C GLU A 39 -8.01 -2.20 3.63
N ALA A 40 -6.99 -1.39 3.89
CA ALA A 40 -6.23 -0.77 2.82
C ALA A 40 -5.48 -1.85 2.02
N VAL A 41 -5.83 -2.03 0.74
CA VAL A 41 -5.02 -2.87 -0.15
C VAL A 41 -3.70 -2.15 -0.42
N LEU A 42 -2.60 -2.77 -0.03
CA LEU A 42 -1.30 -2.13 -0.17
C LEU A 42 -0.95 -1.99 -1.67
N PRO A 43 -0.34 -0.87 -2.10
CA PRO A 43 0.09 -0.70 -3.49
C PRO A 43 1.00 -1.84 -4.00
N ILE A 44 1.77 -2.47 -3.09
CA ILE A 44 2.60 -3.63 -3.40
C ILE A 44 1.75 -4.87 -3.75
N GLU A 45 0.66 -5.11 -3.03
CA GLU A 45 -0.25 -6.24 -3.27
C GLU A 45 -0.97 -6.06 -4.60
N VAL A 46 -1.42 -4.82 -4.90
CA VAL A 46 -1.99 -4.48 -6.21
C VAL A 46 -0.97 -4.72 -7.32
N LYS A 47 0.26 -4.22 -7.16
CA LYS A 47 1.32 -4.37 -8.18
C LYS A 47 1.65 -5.85 -8.42
N ILE A 48 1.81 -6.64 -7.36
CA ILE A 48 2.08 -8.09 -7.48
C ILE A 48 0.90 -8.79 -8.14
N SER A 49 -0.34 -8.48 -7.76
CA SER A 49 -1.55 -9.03 -8.37
C SER A 49 -1.62 -8.72 -9.86
N SER A 50 -1.42 -7.46 -10.25
CA SER A 50 -1.39 -7.04 -11.65
C SER A 50 -0.29 -7.75 -12.45
N LEU A 51 0.89 -7.93 -11.87
CA LEU A 51 1.99 -8.68 -12.51
C LEU A 51 1.63 -10.16 -12.69
N LYS A 52 0.97 -10.79 -11.71
CA LYS A 52 0.49 -12.17 -11.83
C LYS A 52 -0.59 -12.32 -12.90
N VAL A 53 -1.53 -11.38 -12.97
CA VAL A 53 -2.57 -11.36 -14.02
C VAL A 53 -1.95 -11.18 -15.40
N LEU A 54 -1.00 -10.26 -15.54
CA LEU A 54 -0.27 -10.05 -16.80
C LEU A 54 0.48 -11.32 -17.24
N ALA A 55 1.24 -11.94 -16.33
CA ALA A 55 1.96 -13.18 -16.62
C ALA A 55 1.02 -14.34 -17.00
N GLY A 56 -0.16 -14.43 -16.36
CA GLY A 56 -1.17 -15.41 -16.73
C GLY A 56 -1.78 -15.16 -18.10
N ALA A 57 -2.00 -13.89 -18.47
CA ALA A 57 -2.54 -13.52 -19.78
C ALA A 57 -1.56 -13.83 -20.92
N GLU A 58 -0.26 -13.55 -20.76
CA GLU A 58 0.74 -13.89 -21.79
C GLU A 58 0.89 -15.40 -21.99
N LEU A 59 0.68 -16.21 -20.94
CA LEU A 59 0.71 -17.67 -21.05
C LEU A 59 -0.50 -18.26 -21.78
N GLU A 60 -1.66 -17.62 -21.71
CA GLU A 60 -2.85 -18.02 -22.48
C GLU A 60 -2.77 -17.58 -23.96
N GLU A 61 -2.09 -16.47 -24.25
CA GLU A 61 -1.89 -16.00 -25.64
C GLU A 61 -0.85 -16.85 -26.40
N ALA A 62 0.12 -17.45 -25.70
CA ALA A 62 1.13 -18.31 -26.30
C ALA A 62 0.66 -19.74 -26.61
N LYS A 63 -0.64 -20.04 -26.46
CA LYS A 63 -1.26 -21.35 -26.66
C LYS A 63 -2.11 -21.40 -27.92
#